data_AF-A0A087N7F4-F1
#
_entry.id   AF-A0A087N7F4-F1
#
_cell.length_a   1.000
_cell.length_b   1.000
_cell.length_c   1.000
_cell.angle_alpha   90.00
_cell.angle_beta   90.00
_cell.angle_gamma   90.00
#
_symmetry.space_group_name_H-M   'P 1'
#
loop_
_entity.id
_entity.type
_entity.pdbx_description
1 polymer ?
#
loop_
_entity_poly.entity_id
_entity_poly.type
_entity_poly.pdbx_seq_one_letter_code
_entity_poly.pdbx_strand_id
1 'polypeptide(L)'
;MQVSEVRALPREELRLIVLLESRAAPRLRTIEGLWRKSTRKRPGSMTVFIRAEGLLDAAEIDEIVANAPLDLLEFQRAAAAVPIERRAHIGTWIERFNAGQACSSLPANAINVSEDSAMRSAAIS
;
A
#
# COMPACT_ATOMS: atom_id res chain seq x y z
N MET A 1 11.83 -14.42 10.88
CA MET A 1 13.06 -14.44 10.07
C MET A 1 14.28 -14.65 10.96
N GLN A 2 15.42 -15.08 10.41
CA GLN A 2 16.73 -15.11 11.06
C GLN A 2 17.55 -13.89 10.67
N VAL A 3 18.47 -13.47 11.53
CA VAL A 3 19.34 -12.29 11.32
C VAL A 3 20.13 -12.37 10.01
N SER A 4 20.69 -13.54 9.70
CA SER A 4 21.45 -13.74 8.45
C SER A 4 20.58 -13.64 7.21
N GLU A 5 19.31 -14.04 7.29
CA GLU A 5 18.36 -13.90 6.18
C GLU A 5 18.14 -12.41 5.89
N VAL A 6 17.94 -11.57 6.92
CA VAL A 6 17.72 -10.11 6.77
C VAL A 6 18.92 -9.43 6.10
N ARG A 7 20.15 -9.77 6.52
CA ARG A 7 21.38 -9.19 5.95
C ARG A 7 21.57 -9.50 4.46
N ALA A 8 20.97 -10.59 3.98
CA ALA A 8 21.08 -11.03 2.59
C ALA A 8 19.96 -10.49 1.69
N LEU A 9 18.97 -9.78 2.26
CA LEU A 9 17.85 -9.26 1.50
C LEU A 9 18.30 -8.12 0.58
N PRO A 10 17.71 -8.03 -0.63
CA PRO A 10 17.89 -6.86 -1.47
C PRO A 10 17.26 -5.63 -0.81
N ARG A 11 17.75 -4.48 -1.25
CA ARG A 11 17.40 -3.17 -0.72
C ARG A 11 15.88 -2.93 -0.71
N GLU A 12 15.19 -3.35 -1.74
CA GLU A 12 13.75 -3.16 -1.96
C GLU A 12 12.92 -3.92 -0.91
N GLU A 13 13.36 -5.13 -0.56
CA GLU A 13 12.73 -5.94 0.48
C GLU A 13 12.97 -5.36 1.87
N LEU A 14 14.17 -4.84 2.12
CA LEU A 14 14.45 -4.09 3.36
C LEU A 14 13.55 -2.86 3.49
N ARG A 15 13.33 -2.10 2.40
CA ARG A 15 12.38 -0.98 2.39
C ARG A 15 10.96 -1.44 2.71
N LEU A 16 10.53 -2.54 2.10
CA LEU A 16 9.20 -3.10 2.31
C LEU A 16 9.00 -3.52 3.77
N ILE A 17 10.01 -4.13 4.39
CA ILE A 17 9.99 -4.45 5.82
C ILE A 17 9.74 -3.20 6.67
N VAL A 18 10.53 -2.14 6.46
CA VAL A 18 10.41 -0.90 7.24
C VAL A 18 9.03 -0.27 7.02
N LEU A 19 8.53 -0.27 5.79
CA LEU A 19 7.19 0.21 5.45
C LEU A 19 6.09 -0.56 6.20
N LEU A 20 6.16 -1.89 6.19
CA LEU A 20 5.17 -2.75 6.84
C LEU A 20 5.19 -2.58 8.36
N GLU A 21 6.38 -2.54 8.98
CA GLU A 21 6.49 -2.30 10.41
C GLU A 21 5.99 -0.91 10.80
N SER A 22 6.33 0.13 10.04
CA SER A 22 5.88 1.51 10.31
C SER A 22 4.36 1.64 10.26
N ARG A 23 3.71 0.96 9.29
CA ARG A 23 2.25 0.87 9.18
C ARG A 23 1.60 0.11 10.33
N ALA A 24 2.27 -0.92 10.83
CA ALA A 24 1.77 -1.75 11.93
C ALA A 24 1.99 -1.09 13.31
N ALA A 25 3.05 -0.30 13.47
CA ALA A 25 3.52 0.24 14.75
C ALA A 25 2.42 0.92 15.60
N PRO A 26 1.51 1.74 15.05
CA PRO A 26 0.45 2.37 15.85
C PRO A 26 -0.52 1.37 16.52
N ARG A 27 -0.54 0.11 16.06
CA ARG A 27 -1.47 -0.94 16.52
C ARG A 27 -0.77 -2.07 17.27
N LEU A 28 0.57 -2.11 17.26
CA LEU A 28 1.34 -3.17 17.91
C LEU A 28 1.48 -2.91 19.41
N ARG A 29 1.04 -3.87 20.23
CA ARG A 29 1.23 -3.85 21.69
C ARG A 29 2.54 -4.51 22.14
N THR A 30 3.09 -5.39 21.30
CA THR A 30 4.38 -6.05 21.52
C THR A 30 5.22 -5.92 20.25
N ILE A 31 6.53 -5.62 20.41
CA ILE A 31 7.40 -5.15 19.33
C ILE A 31 8.29 -6.29 18.77
N GLU A 32 8.12 -7.54 19.22
CA GLU A 32 8.92 -8.69 18.76
C GLU A 32 8.62 -9.16 17.32
N GLY A 33 7.86 -8.35 16.57
CA GLY A 33 6.84 -8.70 15.58
C GLY A 33 7.24 -9.41 14.29
N LEU A 34 8.49 -9.86 14.08
CA LEU A 34 8.82 -10.67 12.89
C LEU A 34 9.97 -11.68 13.10
N TRP A 35 10.55 -11.74 14.30
CA TRP A 35 11.62 -12.68 14.60
C TRP A 35 11.07 -14.08 14.84
N ARG A 36 11.79 -15.12 14.38
CA ARG A 36 11.40 -16.49 14.71
C ARG A 36 11.65 -16.75 16.19
N LYS A 37 10.87 -17.64 16.80
CA LYS A 37 11.09 -18.08 18.19
C LYS A 37 12.52 -18.60 18.42
N SER A 38 13.11 -19.25 17.41
CA SER A 38 14.48 -19.79 17.42
C SER A 38 15.58 -18.73 17.30
N THR A 39 15.26 -17.47 17.01
CA THR A 39 16.24 -16.38 16.97
C THR A 39 16.68 -16.05 18.39
N ARG A 40 17.86 -16.51 18.79
CA ARG A 40 18.33 -16.53 20.19
C ARG A 40 18.72 -15.14 20.72
N LYS A 41 19.18 -14.24 19.86
CA LYS A 41 19.38 -12.82 20.14
C LYS A 41 18.46 -12.02 19.22
N ARG A 42 17.35 -11.51 19.75
CA ARG A 42 16.39 -10.69 19.00
C ARG A 42 16.77 -9.22 19.16
N PRO A 43 17.16 -8.53 18.09
CA PRO A 43 17.66 -7.14 18.15
C PRO A 43 16.55 -6.08 18.32
N GLY A 44 15.39 -6.42 18.90
CA GLY A 44 14.22 -5.53 18.97
C GLY A 44 13.33 -5.67 17.72
N SER A 45 12.89 -4.56 17.12
CA SER A 45 12.17 -4.61 15.84
C SER A 45 13.12 -4.85 14.67
N MET A 46 12.58 -5.24 13.51
CA MET A 46 13.40 -5.45 12.33
C MET A 46 13.95 -4.13 11.78
N THR A 47 13.17 -3.04 11.87
CA THR A 47 13.58 -1.68 11.52
C THR A 47 14.75 -1.20 12.36
N VAL A 48 14.73 -1.45 13.69
CA VAL A 48 15.85 -1.10 14.58
C VAL A 48 17.11 -1.88 14.18
N PHE A 49 16.97 -3.15 13.86
CA PHE A 49 18.09 -3.98 13.39
C PHE A 49 18.66 -3.48 12.05
N ILE A 50 17.80 -3.21 11.07
CA ILE A 50 18.17 -2.71 9.74
C ILE A 50 18.94 -1.38 9.88
N ARG A 51 18.47 -0.48 10.75
CA ARG A 51 19.17 0.79 11.05
C ARG A 51 20.53 0.55 11.71
N ALA A 52 20.58 -0.27 12.76
CA ALA A 52 21.80 -0.48 13.55
C ALA A 52 22.92 -1.13 12.73
N GLU A 53 22.58 -1.97 11.78
CA GLU A 53 23.53 -2.66 10.89
C GLU A 53 23.84 -1.85 9.62
N GLY A 54 23.21 -0.69 9.43
CA GLY A 54 23.41 0.17 8.25
C GLY A 54 22.97 -0.47 6.94
N LEU A 55 21.98 -1.37 6.98
CA LEU A 55 21.49 -2.07 5.78
C LEU A 55 20.62 -1.18 4.88
N LEU A 56 20.12 -0.07 5.44
CA LEU A 56 19.47 1.04 4.74
C LEU A 56 19.97 2.36 5.33
N ASP A 57 19.91 3.42 4.53
CA ASP A 57 20.20 4.78 5.00
C ASP A 57 19.24 5.15 6.13
N ALA A 58 19.78 5.74 7.20
CA ALA A 58 19.00 6.16 8.35
C ALA A 58 17.96 7.23 7.96
N ALA A 59 18.32 8.17 7.08
CA ALA A 59 17.43 9.22 6.61
C ALA A 59 16.24 8.65 5.84
N GLU A 60 16.48 7.64 5.00
CA GLU A 60 15.43 6.94 4.29
C GLU A 60 14.49 6.18 5.24
N ILE A 61 15.04 5.53 6.28
CA ILE A 61 14.21 4.89 7.31
C ILE A 61 13.33 5.94 8.00
N ASP A 62 13.89 7.10 8.36
CA ASP A 62 13.14 8.19 8.99
C ASP A 62 12.01 8.70 8.09
N GLU A 63 12.26 8.87 6.79
CA GLU A 63 11.23 9.25 5.81
C GLU A 63 10.09 8.22 5.75
N ILE A 64 10.41 6.93 5.69
CA ILE A 64 9.37 5.88 5.65
C ILE A 64 8.56 5.89 6.95
N VAL A 65 9.23 5.94 8.10
CA VAL A 65 8.57 5.92 9.42
C VAL A 65 7.64 7.12 9.59
N ALA A 66 8.06 8.30 9.14
CA ALA A 66 7.27 9.53 9.24
C ALA A 66 6.00 9.50 8.37
N ASN A 67 6.10 9.00 7.14
CA ASN A 67 5.03 9.11 6.15
C ASN A 67 4.08 7.89 6.11
N ALA A 68 4.60 6.68 6.35
CA ALA A 68 3.88 5.44 6.13
C ALA A 68 2.53 5.31 6.86
N PRO A 69 2.36 5.78 8.12
CA PRO A 69 1.06 5.74 8.79
C PRO A 69 0.00 6.61 8.12
N LEU A 70 0.38 7.83 7.71
CA LEU A 70 -0.53 8.76 7.05
C LEU A 70 -0.89 8.26 5.65
N ASP A 71 0.10 7.79 4.89
CA ASP A 71 -0.11 7.21 3.56
C ASP A 71 -1.11 6.03 3.60
N LEU A 72 -1.02 5.18 4.63
CA LEU A 72 -1.97 4.08 4.81
C LEU A 72 -3.38 4.59 5.09
N LEU A 73 -3.53 5.63 5.90
CA LEU A 73 -4.84 6.21 6.20
C LEU A 73 -5.47 6.84 4.95
N GLU A 74 -4.70 7.60 4.17
CA GLU A 74 -5.16 8.21 2.92
C GLU A 74 -5.55 7.14 1.90
N PHE A 75 -4.75 6.07 1.77
CA PHE A 75 -5.11 4.92 0.95
C PHE A 75 -6.43 4.27 1.39
N GLN A 76 -6.61 4.06 2.70
CA GLN A 76 -7.84 3.49 3.25
C GLN A 76 -9.06 4.40 3.02
N ARG A 77 -8.90 5.72 3.13
CA ARG A 77 -9.95 6.70 2.84
C ARG A 77 -10.35 6.67 1.36
N ALA A 78 -9.38 6.67 0.46
CA ALA A 78 -9.63 6.58 -0.99
C ALA A 78 -10.33 5.26 -1.36
N ALA A 79 -9.91 4.14 -0.77
CA ALA A 79 -10.56 2.85 -0.98
C ALA A 79 -12.00 2.81 -0.43
N ALA A 80 -12.24 3.41 0.75
CA ALA A 80 -13.55 3.46 1.37
C ALA A 80 -14.55 4.34 0.59
N ALA A 81 -14.07 5.36 -0.12
CA ALA A 81 -14.89 6.23 -0.96
C ALA A 81 -15.48 5.52 -2.20
N VAL A 82 -14.98 4.33 -2.56
CA VAL A 82 -15.52 3.54 -3.69
C VAL A 82 -16.76 2.76 -3.23
N PRO A 83 -17.95 3.04 -3.82
CA PRO A 83 -19.18 2.27 -3.55
C PRO A 83 -18.99 0.79 -3.83
N ILE A 84 -19.67 -0.08 -3.08
CA ILE A 84 -19.49 -1.54 -3.14
C ILE A 84 -19.74 -2.06 -4.56
N GLU A 85 -20.74 -1.53 -5.24
CA GLU A 85 -21.18 -1.91 -6.59
C GLU A 85 -20.13 -1.56 -7.65
N ARG A 86 -19.21 -0.64 -7.35
CA ARG A 86 -18.12 -0.20 -8.25
C ARG A 86 -16.76 -0.79 -7.90
N ARG A 87 -16.68 -1.64 -6.86
CA ARG A 87 -15.41 -2.27 -6.48
C ARG A 87 -15.04 -3.34 -7.50
N ALA A 88 -13.80 -3.28 -7.98
CA ALA A 88 -13.27 -4.30 -8.87
C ALA A 88 -13.21 -5.67 -8.16
N HIS A 89 -13.26 -6.75 -8.93
CA HIS A 89 -12.93 -8.08 -8.42
C HIS A 89 -11.54 -8.08 -7.80
N ILE A 90 -11.34 -8.83 -6.70
CA ILE A 90 -10.12 -8.77 -5.88
C ILE A 90 -8.85 -9.07 -6.69
N GLY A 91 -8.90 -9.99 -7.65
CA GLY A 91 -7.78 -10.31 -8.53
C GLY A 91 -7.32 -9.11 -9.36
N THR A 92 -8.25 -8.48 -10.08
CA THR A 92 -7.98 -7.27 -10.88
C THR A 92 -7.49 -6.11 -10.02
N TRP A 93 -7.99 -5.99 -8.80
CA TRP A 93 -7.53 -4.97 -7.87
C TRP A 93 -6.07 -5.21 -7.43
N ILE A 94 -5.70 -6.45 -7.10
CA ILE A 94 -4.32 -6.81 -6.72
C ILE A 94 -3.35 -6.54 -7.87
N GLU A 95 -3.72 -6.92 -9.10
CA GLU A 95 -2.89 -6.66 -10.29
C GLU A 95 -2.61 -5.16 -10.47
N ARG A 96 -3.65 -4.32 -10.40
CA ARG A 96 -3.50 -2.86 -10.47
C ARG A 96 -2.67 -2.30 -9.32
N PHE A 97 -2.86 -2.80 -8.10
CA PHE A 97 -2.08 -2.37 -6.94
C PHE A 97 -0.59 -2.66 -7.12
N ASN A 98 -0.25 -3.87 -7.55
CA ASN A 98 1.15 -4.27 -7.80
C ASN A 98 1.77 -3.49 -8.96
N ALA A 99 0.98 -3.05 -9.93
CA ALA A 99 1.41 -2.17 -11.01
C ALA A 99 1.50 -0.67 -10.61
N GLY A 100 1.18 -0.31 -9.36
CA GLY A 100 1.17 1.09 -8.90
C GLY A 100 -0.05 1.91 -9.38
N GLN A 101 -1.12 1.24 -9.81
CA GLN A 101 -2.32 1.82 -10.41
C GLN A 101 -3.59 1.69 -9.54
N ALA A 102 -3.45 1.22 -8.30
CA ALA A 102 -4.56 1.21 -7.36
C ALA A 102 -4.92 2.64 -6.93
N CYS A 103 -6.21 2.91 -6.76
CA CYS A 103 -6.77 4.24 -6.46
C CYS A 103 -6.73 5.27 -7.59
N SER A 104 -6.44 4.91 -8.85
CA SER A 104 -6.83 5.81 -9.95
C SER A 104 -8.36 5.84 -10.01
N SER A 105 -8.93 6.97 -9.57
CA SER A 105 -10.28 7.37 -9.95
C SER A 105 -10.35 7.27 -11.47
N LEU A 106 -11.25 6.45 -12.01
CA LEU A 106 -11.62 6.58 -13.42
C LEU A 106 -12.02 8.05 -13.64
N PRO A 107 -11.60 8.68 -14.75
CA PRO A 107 -11.92 10.07 -15.03
C PRO A 107 -13.44 10.26 -14.98
N ALA A 108 -13.88 11.41 -14.46
CA ALA A 108 -15.27 11.80 -14.25
C ALA A 108 -16.11 11.94 -15.54
N ASN A 109 -15.75 11.25 -16.64
CA ASN A 109 -16.37 11.40 -17.94
C ASN A 109 -16.67 10.04 -18.58
N ALA A 110 -17.61 9.31 -17.98
CA ALA A 110 -18.35 8.22 -18.64
C ALA A 110 -19.87 8.39 -18.43
N ILE A 111 -20.32 9.64 -18.24
CA ILE A 111 -21.72 10.03 -18.39
C ILE A 111 -21.81 10.80 -19.70
N ASN A 112 -21.79 10.09 -20.83
CA ASN A 112 -22.49 10.57 -22.01
C ASN A 112 -23.87 9.91 -21.98
N VAL A 113 -24.75 10.50 -21.18
CA VAL A 113 -26.20 10.32 -21.25
C VAL A 113 -26.74 11.72 -21.41
N SER A 114 -27.53 11.94 -22.47
CA SER A 114 -28.04 13.21 -23.05
C SER A 114 -27.22 13.62 -24.29
N GLU A 115 -27.72 13.69 -25.53
CA GLU A 115 -29.06 13.78 -26.10
C GLU A 115 -29.04 13.22 -27.53
N ASP A 116 -29.89 12.25 -27.86
CA ASP A 116 -30.46 12.18 -29.22
C ASP A 116 -31.87 11.53 -29.20
N SER A 117 -32.66 11.99 -28.22
CA SER A 117 -34.12 11.79 -28.18
C SER A 117 -34.86 12.93 -28.92
N ALA A 118 -34.19 13.61 -29.86
CA ALA A 118 -34.72 14.78 -30.55
C ALA A 118 -34.47 14.75 -32.07
N MET A 119 -34.66 13.60 -32.74
CA MET A 119 -34.95 13.56 -34.19
C MET A 119 -35.96 12.46 -34.57
N ARG A 120 -37.03 12.34 -33.78
CA ARG A 120 -38.31 11.75 -34.24
C ARG A 120 -39.36 12.84 -34.42
N SER A 121 -39.10 13.77 -35.35
CA SER A 121 -40.13 14.64 -35.95
C SER A 121 -39.56 15.40 -37.15
N ALA A 122 -39.32 14.68 -38.27
CA ALA A 122 -39.39 15.21 -39.65
C ALA A 122 -38.84 14.16 -40.64
N ALA A 123 -39.65 13.18 -41.02
CA ALA A 123 -39.55 12.43 -42.29
C ALA A 123 -40.72 11.44 -42.42
N ILE A 124 -41.95 11.96 -42.37
CA ILE A 124 -43.08 11.39 -43.09
C ILE A 124 -43.67 12.55 -43.89
N SER A 125 -43.22 12.69 -45.12
CA SER A 125 -43.89 13.36 -46.24
C SER A 125 -43.25 12.85 -47.52
#